data_AF-A0A0L0BNE9-F1
#
_entry.id   AF-A0A0L0BNE9-F1
#
_cell.length_a   1.000
_cell.length_b   1.000
_cell.length_c   1.000
_cell.angle_alpha   90.00
_cell.angle_beta   90.00
_cell.angle_gamma   90.00
#
_symmetry.space_group_name_H-M   'P 1'
#
loop_
_entity.id
_entity.type
_entity.pdbx_description
1 polymer ?
#
loop_
_entity_poly.entity_id
_entity_poly.type
_entity_poly.pdbx_seq_one_letter_code
_entity_poly.pdbx_strand_id
1 'polypeptide(L)'
;MMKPMKMVMSVARRGLSTTASRSLAAQQMTVRDALNSALDEEMARDERVFILGEEVAQYDGAYKVSRGLWKKYGDKRVIDTPITEMGFAGIAVGAAMAGLRPVCEFMTFNFSMQAIDQGSLLKPTLSNSTSMRLMHSYNGLTRSNNIPIYAVVRPQINPLPIGDVLNKKQIGDPTKQNWLDEIGDILNEINQIRAPTVGKTDKMEAARMIVVRRRKMKKHKLKKLRRKMKFEWAKVRQRREMRKEKAFQAKLIAQIKDAEAFNAEKFVADKLQKAKETPLPRYWKGRRLPAFIIKEKLETQLLVINSAAKTFYMSAGQVNVPIVFRGPNGAAMGVGAQHSQCFAAWYAHCPGLKVISPYDSEDARGLLKAAIRDPDPVVFLENEVLYGSSYPIDPKVLDKDFVLPIGKAKIMKPGKNITIVAHSRAVEISLQAAAELAKKGIDAEVINLRSIRPLDVETIFNSVRKTHHLITVEQGWPQSGVGSEICARVMEDETFFHLDAPVWRVCGVDVPMPYAKTLEANALPQPKDVIEAATKILGGKK
;
A
#
# COMPACT_ATOMS: atom_id res chain seq x y z
N MET A 1 53.35 -29.47 80.66
CA MET A 1 53.32 -29.55 79.18
C MET A 1 51.96 -30.08 78.77
N MET A 2 51.03 -29.20 78.42
CA MET A 2 49.76 -29.53 77.76
C MET A 2 49.01 -28.21 77.67
N LYS A 3 49.11 -27.52 76.53
CA LYS A 3 48.22 -26.41 76.21
C LYS A 3 48.13 -26.21 74.70
N PRO A 4 47.00 -25.61 74.26
CA PRO A 4 46.17 -26.18 73.21
C PRO A 4 45.90 -25.17 72.09
N MET A 5 45.12 -25.62 71.10
CA MET A 5 44.07 -24.89 70.38
C MET A 5 44.03 -23.36 70.53
N LYS A 6 44.21 -22.62 69.43
CA LYS A 6 43.59 -21.31 69.22
C LYS A 6 43.13 -21.12 67.77
N MET A 7 41.82 -20.94 67.67
CA MET A 7 41.06 -20.34 66.58
C MET A 7 41.44 -18.85 66.46
N VAL A 8 41.75 -18.37 65.26
CA VAL A 8 41.84 -16.93 64.96
C VAL A 8 41.13 -16.66 63.65
N MET A 9 40.06 -15.87 63.73
CA MET A 9 39.32 -15.32 62.60
C MET A 9 40.24 -14.42 61.75
N SER A 10 40.29 -14.66 60.44
CA SER A 10 40.90 -13.72 59.50
C SER A 10 39.84 -13.20 58.53
N VAL A 11 39.71 -11.88 58.52
CA VAL A 11 38.79 -11.06 57.74
C VAL A 11 38.96 -11.35 56.24
N ALA A 12 37.89 -11.81 55.58
CA ALA A 12 37.84 -11.97 54.14
C ALA A 12 37.95 -10.59 53.46
N ARG A 13 39.14 -10.25 52.95
CA ARG A 13 39.29 -9.20 51.93
C ARG A 13 38.68 -9.73 50.64
N ARG A 14 37.56 -9.14 50.21
CA ARG A 14 36.96 -9.35 48.89
C ARG A 14 37.95 -8.87 47.82
N GLY A 15 38.68 -9.81 47.21
CA GLY A 15 39.35 -9.58 45.93
C GLY A 15 38.30 -9.53 44.82
N LEU A 16 38.22 -8.40 44.12
CA LEU A 16 37.44 -8.24 42.89
C LEU A 16 38.09 -9.08 41.78
N SER A 17 37.62 -10.32 41.63
CA SER A 17 37.81 -11.10 40.41
C SER A 17 36.90 -10.50 39.34
N THR A 18 37.48 -9.70 38.45
CA THR A 18 36.79 -9.11 37.29
C THR A 18 37.06 -9.93 36.04
N THR A 19 36.52 -11.14 36.01
CA THR A 19 36.21 -11.85 34.76
C THR A 19 34.82 -12.44 34.88
N ALA A 20 33.84 -11.55 35.03
CA ALA A 20 32.48 -11.89 34.68
C ALA A 20 32.43 -11.92 33.14
N SER A 21 32.50 -13.10 32.56
CA SER A 21 31.98 -13.34 31.22
C SER A 21 30.51 -12.91 31.24
N ARG A 22 30.23 -11.67 30.85
CA ARG A 22 28.87 -11.27 30.45
C ARG A 22 28.51 -12.21 29.31
N SER A 23 27.67 -13.20 29.58
CA SER A 23 26.83 -13.74 28.54
C SER A 23 26.02 -12.55 28.03
N LEU A 24 26.42 -12.00 26.88
CA LEU A 24 25.60 -11.05 26.15
C LEU A 24 24.29 -11.79 25.86
N ALA A 25 23.25 -11.53 26.65
CA ALA A 25 21.91 -11.96 26.30
C ALA A 25 21.66 -11.49 24.87
N ALA A 26 21.37 -12.42 23.95
CA ALA A 26 21.17 -12.10 22.55
C ALA A 26 20.11 -10.99 22.44
N GLN A 27 20.50 -9.85 21.86
CA GLN A 27 19.60 -8.72 21.69
C GLN A 27 18.43 -9.17 20.84
N GLN A 28 17.22 -8.97 21.33
CA GLN A 28 16.00 -9.30 20.61
C GLN A 28 15.63 -8.15 19.67
N MET A 29 15.19 -8.46 18.45
CA MET A 29 14.74 -7.49 17.46
C MET A 29 13.47 -7.98 16.80
N THR A 30 12.50 -7.09 16.58
CA THR A 30 11.33 -7.42 15.77
C THR A 30 11.64 -7.30 14.29
N VAL A 31 10.93 -8.06 13.44
CA VAL A 31 11.08 -7.95 11.98
C VAL A 31 10.76 -6.53 11.51
N ARG A 32 9.75 -5.88 12.11
CA ARG A 32 9.43 -4.48 11.84
C ARG A 32 10.61 -3.54 12.14
N ASP A 33 11.22 -3.67 13.31
CA ASP A 33 12.34 -2.82 13.69
C ASP A 33 13.59 -3.12 12.84
N ALA A 34 13.78 -4.38 12.43
CA ALA A 34 14.83 -4.78 11.50
C ALA A 34 14.70 -4.06 10.15
N LEU A 35 13.52 -4.06 9.55
CA LEU A 35 13.21 -3.33 8.31
C LEU A 35 13.38 -1.82 8.49
N ASN A 36 12.87 -1.26 9.60
CA ASN A 36 13.01 0.16 9.92
C ASN A 36 14.48 0.58 10.01
N SER A 37 15.31 -0.20 10.72
CA SER A 37 16.74 0.07 10.86
C SER A 37 17.49 -0.02 9.53
N ALA A 38 17.14 -0.98 8.68
CA ALA A 38 17.71 -1.11 7.33
C ALA A 38 17.39 0.12 6.47
N LEU A 39 16.13 0.57 6.46
CA LEU A 39 15.73 1.79 5.76
C LEU A 39 16.47 3.01 6.30
N ASP A 40 16.53 3.16 7.62
CA ASP A 40 17.18 4.30 8.25
C ASP A 40 18.67 4.38 7.88
N GLU A 41 19.38 3.25 7.96
CA GLU A 41 20.81 3.19 7.66
C GLU A 41 21.12 3.44 6.18
N GLU A 42 20.34 2.88 5.25
CA GLU A 42 20.58 3.12 3.82
C GLU A 42 20.18 4.54 3.40
N MET A 43 19.14 5.12 4.02
CA MET A 43 18.79 6.53 3.81
C MET A 43 19.84 7.49 4.38
N ALA A 44 20.46 7.16 5.51
CA ALA A 44 21.59 7.92 6.07
C ALA A 44 22.84 7.80 5.20
N ARG A 45 23.06 6.62 4.60
CA ARG A 45 24.24 6.31 3.78
C ARG A 45 24.22 6.98 2.41
N ASP A 46 23.07 7.05 1.77
CA ASP A 46 22.95 7.56 0.39
C ASP A 46 21.79 8.55 0.27
N GLU A 47 22.11 9.81 -0.04
CA GLU A 47 21.12 10.90 -0.17
C GLU A 47 20.11 10.69 -1.30
N ARG A 48 20.42 9.79 -2.25
CA ARG A 48 19.55 9.42 -3.37
C ARG A 48 18.45 8.43 -2.98
N VAL A 49 18.58 7.78 -1.82
CA VAL A 49 17.60 6.78 -1.35
C VAL A 49 16.40 7.47 -0.74
N PHE A 50 15.18 7.24 -1.22
CA PHE A 50 14.00 7.82 -0.60
C PHE A 50 12.87 6.81 -0.61
N ILE A 51 11.94 6.93 0.33
CA ILE A 51 10.77 6.06 0.40
C ILE A 51 9.53 6.85 -0.04
N LEU A 52 8.70 6.21 -0.85
CA LEU A 52 7.40 6.72 -1.25
C LEU A 52 6.34 5.62 -1.20
N GLY A 53 5.12 5.98 -0.84
CA GLY A 53 3.99 5.06 -0.76
C GLY A 53 2.85 5.67 0.04
N GLU A 54 1.77 4.92 0.18
CA GLU A 54 0.62 5.34 0.97
C GLU A 54 0.95 5.27 2.47
N GLU A 55 0.69 6.37 3.19
CA GLU A 55 0.83 6.46 4.65
C GLU A 55 2.24 6.23 5.21
N VAL A 56 3.29 6.24 4.37
CA VAL A 56 4.67 6.00 4.79
C VAL A 56 5.26 7.13 5.64
N ALA A 57 4.71 8.34 5.55
CA ALA A 57 5.29 9.53 6.16
C ALA A 57 4.57 9.95 7.47
N GLN A 58 3.52 10.78 7.39
CA GLN A 58 2.91 11.39 8.59
C GLN A 58 2.20 10.37 9.49
N TYR A 59 1.76 9.26 8.91
CA TYR A 59 1.12 8.17 9.64
C TYR A 59 2.12 7.17 10.24
N ASP A 60 3.42 7.42 10.10
CA ASP A 60 4.51 6.54 10.55
C ASP A 60 4.47 5.13 9.89
N GLY A 61 3.82 4.99 8.72
CA GLY A 61 3.65 3.73 7.98
C GLY A 61 2.39 2.96 8.38
N ALA A 62 1.68 2.37 7.41
CA ALA A 62 0.47 1.57 7.64
C ALA A 62 0.68 0.48 8.71
N TYR A 63 1.81 -0.23 8.62
CA TYR A 63 2.23 -1.28 9.56
C TYR A 63 3.38 -0.85 10.49
N LYS A 64 3.66 0.46 10.56
CA LYS A 64 4.70 1.06 11.40
C LYS A 64 6.15 0.69 11.04
N VAL A 65 6.39 0.19 9.83
CA VAL A 65 7.75 -0.13 9.34
C VAL A 65 8.56 1.14 9.07
N SER A 66 7.96 2.22 8.56
CA SER A 66 8.63 3.51 8.29
C SER A 66 8.56 4.50 9.47
N ARG A 67 8.20 4.03 10.67
CA ARG A 67 8.02 4.87 11.87
C ARG A 67 9.24 5.73 12.14
N GLY A 68 9.02 7.03 12.35
CA GLY A 68 10.04 8.00 12.70
C GLY A 68 10.92 8.49 11.54
N LEU A 69 10.89 7.84 10.37
CA LEU A 69 11.72 8.23 9.23
C LEU A 69 11.34 9.61 8.70
N TRP A 70 10.04 9.92 8.60
CA TRP A 70 9.60 11.25 8.14
C TRP A 70 10.04 12.37 9.07
N LYS A 71 9.93 12.16 10.39
CA LYS A 71 10.40 13.13 11.39
C LYS A 71 11.92 13.36 11.28
N LYS A 72 12.68 12.36 10.85
CA LYS A 72 14.14 12.42 10.71
C LYS A 72 14.59 13.04 9.38
N TYR A 73 13.96 12.67 8.25
CA TYR A 73 14.44 13.02 6.91
C TYR A 73 13.56 14.02 6.14
N GLY A 74 12.35 14.29 6.62
CA GLY A 74 11.42 15.27 6.06
C GLY A 74 10.79 14.88 4.71
N ASP A 75 10.01 15.82 4.17
CA ASP A 75 9.11 15.62 3.02
C ASP A 75 9.83 15.22 1.72
N LYS A 76 11.12 15.56 1.57
CA LYS A 76 11.88 15.26 0.35
C LYS A 76 12.26 13.78 0.25
N ARG A 77 12.34 13.08 1.39
CA ARG A 77 12.93 11.73 1.49
C ARG A 77 11.93 10.67 1.95
N VAL A 78 10.82 11.09 2.56
CA VAL A 78 9.71 10.22 2.98
C VAL A 78 8.41 10.84 2.46
N ILE A 79 7.85 10.25 1.39
CA ILE A 79 6.82 10.89 0.57
C ILE A 79 5.52 10.10 0.66
N ASP A 80 4.49 10.70 1.27
CA ASP A 80 3.13 10.16 1.21
C ASP A 80 2.55 10.33 -0.20
N THR A 81 1.96 9.27 -0.75
CA THR A 81 1.35 9.27 -2.08
C THR A 81 -0.17 9.15 -2.02
N PRO A 82 -0.92 9.68 -3.02
CA PRO A 82 -2.31 9.32 -3.21
C PRO A 82 -2.47 7.83 -3.52
N ILE A 83 -3.68 7.30 -3.33
CA ILE A 83 -4.05 5.90 -3.63
C ILE A 83 -4.12 5.70 -5.15
N THR A 84 -2.94 5.58 -5.75
CA THR A 84 -2.69 5.50 -7.19
C THR A 84 -1.43 4.69 -7.42
N GLU A 85 -1.49 3.40 -7.12
CA GLU A 85 -0.37 2.44 -7.14
C GLU A 85 0.39 2.49 -8.46
N MET A 86 -0.35 2.54 -9.57
CA MET A 86 0.24 2.75 -10.89
C MET A 86 0.92 4.12 -11.00
N GLY A 87 0.33 5.20 -10.51
CA GLY A 87 0.93 6.53 -10.59
C GLY A 87 2.28 6.62 -9.87
N PHE A 88 2.31 6.26 -8.58
CA PHE A 88 3.52 6.43 -7.79
C PHE A 88 4.60 5.39 -8.10
N ALA A 89 4.25 4.15 -8.46
CA ALA A 89 5.24 3.17 -8.92
C ALA A 89 5.96 3.68 -10.18
N GLY A 90 5.27 4.44 -11.03
CA GLY A 90 5.86 4.97 -12.26
C GLY A 90 6.77 6.15 -12.01
N ILE A 91 6.38 7.01 -11.08
CA ILE A 91 7.25 8.08 -10.57
C ILE A 91 8.52 7.48 -9.97
N ALA A 92 8.39 6.40 -9.18
CA ALA A 92 9.53 5.70 -8.61
C ALA A 92 10.46 5.15 -9.70
N VAL A 93 9.92 4.43 -10.68
CA VAL A 93 10.72 3.88 -11.80
C VAL A 93 11.42 5.00 -12.58
N GLY A 94 10.71 6.09 -12.90
CA GLY A 94 11.30 7.24 -13.58
C GLY A 94 12.40 7.92 -12.76
N ALA A 95 12.22 8.05 -11.44
CA ALA A 95 13.23 8.56 -10.53
C ALA A 95 14.47 7.66 -10.48
N ALA A 96 14.28 6.33 -10.49
CA ALA A 96 15.38 5.37 -10.53
C ALA A 96 16.20 5.51 -11.83
N MET A 97 15.54 5.60 -12.98
CA MET A 97 16.20 5.84 -14.27
C MET A 97 16.94 7.19 -14.32
N ALA A 98 16.45 8.18 -13.59
CA ALA A 98 17.10 9.49 -13.46
C ALA A 98 18.28 9.51 -12.45
N GLY A 99 18.62 8.35 -11.86
CA GLY A 99 19.79 8.19 -10.98
C GLY A 99 19.50 8.23 -9.49
N LEU A 100 18.22 8.31 -9.07
CA LEU A 100 17.82 8.14 -7.67
C LEU A 100 17.67 6.66 -7.28
N ARG A 101 17.43 6.38 -6.00
CA ARG A 101 17.29 5.00 -5.47
C ARG A 101 15.98 4.84 -4.68
N PRO A 102 14.82 4.86 -5.34
CA PRO A 102 13.54 4.81 -4.64
C PRO A 102 13.27 3.45 -3.99
N VAL A 103 12.67 3.52 -2.81
CA VAL A 103 11.99 2.42 -2.13
C VAL A 103 10.49 2.67 -2.23
N CYS A 104 9.84 1.97 -3.16
CA CYS A 104 8.41 2.07 -3.42
C CYS A 104 7.66 1.08 -2.52
N GLU A 105 6.87 1.58 -1.58
CA GLU A 105 6.05 0.76 -0.68
C GLU A 105 4.63 0.59 -1.25
N PHE A 106 4.20 -0.66 -1.44
CA PHE A 106 2.79 -1.01 -1.58
C PHE A 106 2.24 -1.38 -0.21
N MET A 107 1.07 -0.83 0.16
CA MET A 107 0.44 -1.15 1.44
C MET A 107 0.24 -2.65 1.61
N THR A 108 -0.15 -3.35 0.54
CA THR A 108 0.01 -4.82 0.42
C THR A 108 0.36 -5.16 -1.02
N PHE A 109 1.02 -6.30 -1.25
CA PHE A 109 1.31 -6.75 -2.61
C PHE A 109 0.06 -7.08 -3.45
N ASN A 110 -1.13 -7.26 -2.84
CA ASN A 110 -2.38 -7.37 -3.59
C ASN A 110 -2.61 -6.13 -4.47
N PHE A 111 -2.28 -4.95 -3.96
CA PHE A 111 -2.44 -3.69 -4.67
C PHE A 111 -1.37 -3.46 -5.74
N SER A 112 -0.23 -4.14 -5.61
CA SER A 112 0.80 -4.14 -6.66
C SER A 112 0.27 -4.65 -8.00
N MET A 113 -0.83 -5.43 -8.04
CA MET A 113 -1.48 -5.83 -9.29
C MET A 113 -1.95 -4.65 -10.14
N GLN A 114 -2.26 -3.50 -9.54
CA GLN A 114 -2.59 -2.30 -10.31
C GLN A 114 -1.35 -1.72 -11.03
N ALA A 115 -0.16 -1.99 -10.51
CA ALA A 115 1.13 -1.48 -10.98
C ALA A 115 2.01 -2.52 -11.69
N ILE A 116 1.64 -3.82 -11.64
CA ILE A 116 2.47 -4.93 -12.11
C ILE A 116 2.71 -4.85 -13.62
N ASP A 117 1.64 -4.74 -14.41
CA ASP A 117 1.64 -4.47 -15.86
C ASP A 117 0.18 -4.35 -16.38
N GLN A 118 -0.13 -3.31 -17.16
CA GLN A 118 -1.40 -2.99 -17.85
C GLN A 118 -1.14 -2.97 -19.38
N GLY A 119 -0.63 -4.07 -19.90
CA GLY A 119 -0.09 -4.16 -21.27
C GLY A 119 -1.06 -4.73 -22.28
N SER A 120 -2.38 -4.69 -22.02
CA SER A 120 -3.40 -5.16 -22.97
C SER A 120 -4.86 -4.87 -22.61
N LEU A 121 -5.21 -4.47 -21.36
CA LEU A 121 -6.60 -4.60 -20.89
C LEU A 121 -7.45 -3.32 -20.81
N LEU A 122 -6.96 -2.17 -21.28
CA LEU A 122 -7.80 -1.01 -21.55
C LEU A 122 -7.24 -0.26 -22.78
N LYS A 123 -7.55 -0.75 -23.99
CA LYS A 123 -8.04 0.20 -24.99
C LYS A 123 -9.48 0.48 -24.59
N PRO A 124 -9.82 1.60 -23.92
CA PRO A 124 -11.09 2.19 -24.30
C PRO A 124 -10.96 2.42 -25.80
N THR A 125 -11.90 1.88 -26.54
CA THR A 125 -12.21 2.37 -27.88
C THR A 125 -12.45 3.88 -27.79
N LEU A 126 -11.38 4.67 -27.84
CA LEU A 126 -11.42 6.02 -28.33
C LEU A 126 -11.51 5.92 -29.85
N SER A 127 -12.65 5.40 -30.32
CA SER A 127 -13.18 5.79 -31.61
C SER A 127 -14.20 6.90 -31.31
N ASN A 128 -13.75 8.14 -31.52
CA ASN A 128 -14.51 9.32 -31.91
C ASN A 128 -15.91 9.48 -31.28
N SER A 129 -16.13 10.43 -30.37
CA SER A 129 -16.18 11.84 -30.76
C SER A 129 -16.45 12.73 -29.53
N THR A 130 -15.93 13.96 -29.59
CA THR A 130 -16.37 15.12 -28.78
C THR A 130 -15.78 15.27 -27.37
N SER A 131 -14.47 15.45 -27.21
CA SER A 131 -13.89 16.11 -26.01
C SER A 131 -12.48 16.70 -26.19
N MET A 132 -12.08 17.11 -27.40
CA MET A 132 -10.83 17.87 -27.56
C MET A 132 -10.93 18.91 -28.69
N ARG A 133 -11.75 19.93 -28.45
CA ARG A 133 -11.59 21.26 -29.03
C ARG A 133 -11.80 22.26 -27.91
N LEU A 134 -10.70 22.69 -27.31
CA LEU A 134 -10.54 23.96 -26.61
C LEU A 134 -9.10 23.94 -26.10
N MET A 135 -8.17 24.48 -26.90
CA MET A 135 -6.83 24.97 -26.49
C MET A 135 -5.92 25.34 -27.70
N HIS A 136 -6.44 25.49 -28.92
CA HIS A 136 -5.72 26.22 -29.98
C HIS A 136 -6.69 26.92 -30.94
N SER A 137 -7.11 28.12 -30.58
CA SER A 137 -7.58 29.14 -31.52
C SER A 137 -7.54 30.51 -30.84
N TYR A 138 -6.33 30.99 -30.55
CA TYR A 138 -6.10 32.42 -30.30
C TYR A 138 -4.78 32.80 -30.97
N ASN A 139 -4.87 33.07 -32.26
CA ASN A 139 -4.11 34.13 -32.92
C ASN A 139 -4.67 34.36 -34.32
N GLY A 140 -5.11 35.60 -34.55
CA GLY A 140 -5.45 36.13 -35.87
C GLY A 140 -6.91 36.03 -36.25
N LEU A 141 -7.71 37.05 -35.89
CA LEU A 141 -8.40 37.91 -36.86
C LEU A 141 -9.09 39.08 -36.14
N THR A 142 -8.93 40.22 -36.77
CA THR A 142 -9.16 41.59 -36.32
C THR A 142 -10.62 42.05 -36.39
N ARG A 143 -10.94 43.02 -35.51
CA ARG A 143 -11.93 44.11 -35.65
C ARG A 143 -13.41 43.74 -35.90
N SER A 144 -14.25 43.98 -34.90
CA SER A 144 -15.22 45.09 -34.93
C SER A 144 -15.87 45.28 -33.55
N ASN A 145 -16.41 46.48 -33.34
CA ASN A 145 -16.66 47.16 -32.08
C ASN A 145 -17.93 46.72 -31.33
N ASN A 146 -17.98 47.14 -30.06
CA ASN A 146 -19.12 47.28 -29.15
C ASN A 146 -19.56 46.02 -28.39
N ILE A 147 -19.27 45.99 -27.08
CA ILE A 147 -20.24 45.85 -25.98
C ILE A 147 -19.54 46.23 -24.64
N PRO A 148 -20.15 47.02 -23.74
CA PRO A 148 -19.47 47.60 -22.58
C PRO A 148 -19.38 46.66 -21.37
N ILE A 149 -18.35 46.89 -20.57
CA ILE A 149 -18.00 46.20 -19.33
C ILE A 149 -18.98 46.60 -18.21
N TYR A 150 -19.67 45.62 -17.61
CA TYR A 150 -20.49 45.85 -16.41
C TYR A 150 -19.62 45.90 -15.15
N ALA A 151 -19.44 47.10 -14.61
CA ALA A 151 -18.93 47.33 -13.26
C ALA A 151 -20.00 47.03 -12.21
N VAL A 152 -19.61 46.35 -11.13
CA VAL A 152 -20.46 46.05 -9.97
C VAL A 152 -20.69 47.34 -9.17
N VAL A 153 -21.86 47.95 -9.33
CA VAL A 153 -22.32 49.11 -8.56
C VAL A 153 -23.00 48.65 -7.27
N ARG A 154 -22.58 49.20 -6.12
CA ARG A 154 -23.22 49.01 -4.82
C ARG A 154 -24.60 49.69 -4.81
N PRO A 155 -25.66 49.10 -4.22
CA PRO A 155 -26.96 49.75 -4.17
C PRO A 155 -26.95 50.91 -3.16
N GLN A 156 -27.24 52.12 -3.66
CA GLN A 156 -27.65 53.27 -2.84
C GLN A 156 -29.06 53.02 -2.30
N ILE A 157 -29.25 53.26 -1.00
CA ILE A 157 -30.56 53.25 -0.34
C ILE A 157 -31.14 54.65 -0.52
N ASN A 158 -32.20 54.79 -1.30
CA ASN A 158 -33.00 56.03 -1.34
C ASN A 158 -33.92 56.07 -0.10
N PRO A 159 -33.95 57.18 0.66
CA PRO A 159 -35.01 57.40 1.64
C PRO A 159 -36.34 57.68 0.95
N LEU A 160 -37.43 57.19 1.53
CA LEU A 160 -38.81 57.47 1.10
C LEU A 160 -39.14 58.95 1.34
N PRO A 161 -39.89 59.61 0.44
CA PRO A 161 -40.28 61.00 0.61
C PRO A 161 -41.43 61.11 1.63
N ILE A 162 -41.19 61.82 2.73
CA ILE A 162 -42.23 62.33 3.63
C ILE A 162 -42.31 63.85 3.40
N GLY A 163 -43.21 64.23 2.50
CA GLY A 163 -43.90 65.52 2.44
C GLY A 163 -45.35 65.14 2.08
N ASP A 164 -46.39 65.56 2.77
CA ASP A 164 -46.67 66.84 3.36
C ASP A 164 -47.53 66.67 4.60
N VAL A 165 -47.07 67.11 5.77
CA VAL A 165 -48.00 67.71 6.74
C VAL A 165 -47.22 68.69 7.63
N LEU A 166 -47.79 69.88 7.78
CA LEU A 166 -47.52 70.87 8.82
C LEU A 166 -46.38 71.85 8.56
N ASN A 167 -46.67 72.86 7.73
CA ASN A 167 -46.22 74.19 8.07
C ASN A 167 -47.38 75.22 7.96
N LYS A 168 -47.59 75.92 9.07
CA LYS A 168 -48.43 77.13 9.32
C LYS A 168 -49.92 76.94 9.69
N LYS A 169 -50.22 77.13 10.98
CA LYS A 169 -50.52 78.44 11.61
C LYS A 169 -50.49 78.29 13.14
N GLN A 170 -49.70 79.13 13.81
CA GLN A 170 -49.84 79.34 15.26
C GLN A 170 -51.15 80.10 15.51
N ILE A 171 -52.05 79.47 16.25
CA ILE A 171 -53.12 80.14 16.98
C ILE A 171 -52.98 79.63 18.41
N GLY A 172 -52.70 80.55 19.33
CA GLY A 172 -52.39 80.27 20.72
C GLY A 172 -53.61 79.75 21.49
N ASP A 173 -53.43 78.65 22.19
CA ASP A 173 -54.34 78.16 23.22
C ASP A 173 -53.54 78.06 24.54
N PRO A 174 -53.85 78.89 25.56
CA PRO A 174 -53.10 78.95 26.82
C PRO A 174 -53.16 77.68 27.67
N THR A 175 -53.85 76.62 27.25
CA THR A 175 -54.01 75.37 28.00
C THR A 175 -53.08 74.23 27.57
N LYS A 176 -52.30 74.38 26.50
CA LYS A 176 -51.35 73.35 26.02
C LYS A 176 -49.93 73.45 26.57
N GLN A 177 -49.58 74.54 27.26
CA GLN A 177 -48.22 74.75 27.78
C GLN A 177 -47.93 73.88 29.02
N ASN A 178 -48.93 73.66 29.89
CA ASN A 178 -48.76 72.84 31.10
C ASN A 178 -48.45 71.36 30.82
N TRP A 179 -48.95 70.79 29.72
CA TRP A 179 -48.75 69.36 29.43
C TRP A 179 -47.35 69.06 28.85
N LEU A 180 -46.74 70.04 28.17
CA LEU A 180 -45.39 69.89 27.63
C LEU A 180 -44.33 69.99 28.73
N ASP A 181 -44.57 70.81 29.75
CA ASP A 181 -43.70 70.92 30.92
C ASP A 181 -43.81 69.66 31.82
N GLU A 182 -45.01 69.10 32.02
CA GLU A 182 -45.20 67.81 32.71
C GLU A 182 -44.51 66.64 32.00
N ILE A 183 -44.54 66.61 30.65
CA ILE A 183 -43.81 65.61 29.86
C ILE A 183 -42.30 65.82 29.97
N GLY A 184 -41.84 67.07 30.05
CA GLY A 184 -40.43 67.42 30.26
C GLY A 184 -39.90 66.88 31.59
N ASP A 185 -40.67 67.00 32.66
CA ASP A 185 -40.29 66.52 33.99
C ASP A 185 -40.30 64.98 34.08
N ILE A 186 -41.29 64.31 33.46
CA ILE A 186 -41.33 62.84 33.35
C ILE A 186 -40.12 62.32 32.55
N LEU A 187 -39.75 62.99 31.46
CA LEU A 187 -38.58 62.61 30.66
C LEU A 187 -37.26 62.84 31.41
N ASN A 188 -37.19 63.85 32.27
CA ASN A 188 -36.03 64.08 33.14
C ASN A 188 -35.92 63.02 34.25
N GLU A 189 -37.03 62.53 34.83
CA GLU A 189 -37.03 61.40 35.77
C GLU A 189 -36.62 60.08 35.08
N ILE A 190 -37.12 59.80 33.88
CA ILE A 190 -36.76 58.58 33.12
C ILE A 190 -35.28 58.59 32.72
N ASN A 191 -34.71 59.77 32.41
CA ASN A 191 -33.30 59.92 32.06
C ASN A 191 -32.33 59.70 33.23
N GLN A 192 -32.80 59.63 34.49
CA GLN A 192 -31.97 59.27 35.64
C GLN A 192 -31.92 57.76 35.93
N ILE A 193 -32.74 56.93 35.28
CA ILE A 193 -32.69 55.47 35.44
C ILE A 193 -31.62 54.90 34.48
N ARG A 194 -30.36 54.89 34.91
CA ARG A 194 -29.31 54.15 34.19
C ARG A 194 -29.64 52.66 34.21
N ALA A 195 -29.89 52.09 33.02
CA ALA A 195 -29.94 50.64 32.83
C ALA A 195 -28.64 50.00 33.38
N PRO A 196 -28.72 48.90 34.14
CA PRO A 196 -27.53 48.30 34.75
C PRO A 196 -26.51 47.94 33.65
N THR A 197 -25.24 48.25 33.90
CA THR A 197 -24.14 47.92 33.00
C THR A 197 -23.99 46.40 32.90
N VAL A 198 -24.61 45.82 31.87
CA VAL A 198 -24.55 44.39 31.55
C VAL A 198 -23.09 44.00 31.28
N GLY A 199 -22.60 43.00 32.01
CA GLY A 199 -21.23 42.52 31.92
C GLY A 199 -20.86 42.01 30.52
N LYS A 200 -19.56 42.02 30.19
CA LYS A 200 -19.05 41.56 28.88
C LYS A 200 -19.47 40.10 28.59
N THR A 201 -19.53 39.27 29.62
CA THR A 201 -20.01 37.87 29.58
C THR A 201 -21.47 37.77 29.17
N ASP A 202 -22.36 38.54 29.79
CA ASP A 202 -23.81 38.48 29.50
C ASP A 202 -24.12 38.99 28.07
N LYS A 203 -23.37 39.99 27.59
CA LYS A 203 -23.44 40.46 26.19
C LYS A 203 -23.02 39.37 25.20
N MET A 204 -21.96 38.62 25.52
CA MET A 204 -21.52 37.48 24.70
C MET A 204 -22.53 36.33 24.72
N GLU A 205 -23.17 36.07 25.85
CA GLU A 205 -24.18 35.03 26.00
C GLU A 205 -25.47 35.39 25.24
N ALA A 206 -25.91 36.64 25.31
CA ALA A 206 -27.02 37.16 24.50
C ALA A 206 -26.72 37.05 22.99
N ALA A 207 -25.50 37.38 22.56
CA ALA A 207 -25.07 37.22 21.17
C ALA A 207 -25.07 35.75 20.73
N ARG A 208 -24.56 34.83 21.57
CA ARG A 208 -24.63 33.38 21.32
C ARG A 208 -26.08 32.90 21.19
N MET A 209 -26.96 33.36 22.06
CA MET A 209 -28.39 33.01 22.03
C MET A 209 -29.08 33.49 20.74
N ILE A 210 -28.72 34.67 20.23
CA ILE A 210 -29.20 35.16 18.93
C ILE A 210 -28.72 34.25 17.78
N VAL A 211 -27.46 33.81 17.79
CA VAL A 211 -26.92 32.90 16.77
C VAL A 211 -27.61 31.53 16.82
N VAL A 212 -27.80 30.97 18.02
CA VAL A 212 -28.52 29.70 18.22
C VAL A 212 -29.96 29.81 17.74
N ARG A 213 -30.65 30.90 18.06
CA ARG A 213 -32.03 31.17 17.58
C ARG A 213 -32.09 31.28 16.07
N ARG A 214 -31.15 31.98 15.42
CA ARG A 214 -31.05 32.05 13.94
C ARG A 214 -30.83 30.68 13.31
N ARG A 215 -29.97 29.83 13.88
CA ARG A 215 -29.77 28.44 13.43
C ARG A 215 -31.03 27.60 13.57
N LYS A 216 -31.72 27.66 14.73
CA LYS A 216 -33.01 26.98 14.95
C LYS A 216 -34.08 27.45 13.95
N MET A 217 -34.18 28.75 13.72
CA MET A 217 -35.09 29.34 12.72
C MET A 217 -34.78 28.88 11.30
N LYS A 218 -33.50 28.80 10.90
CA LYS A 218 -33.09 28.27 9.58
C LYS A 218 -33.50 26.80 9.42
N LYS A 219 -33.26 25.97 10.44
CA LYS A 219 -33.67 24.55 10.47
C LYS A 219 -35.20 24.40 10.38
N HIS A 220 -35.95 25.25 11.07
CA HIS A 220 -37.41 25.26 11.00
C HIS A 220 -37.93 25.68 9.62
N LYS A 221 -37.38 26.76 9.03
CA LYS A 221 -37.70 27.19 7.66
C LYS A 221 -37.41 26.10 6.64
N LEU A 222 -36.26 25.42 6.74
CA LEU A 222 -35.92 24.26 5.92
C LEU A 222 -36.93 23.13 6.09
N LYS A 223 -37.30 22.76 7.33
CA LYS A 223 -38.30 21.71 7.58
C LYS A 223 -39.67 22.06 6.95
N LYS A 224 -40.08 23.33 7.03
CA LYS A 224 -41.31 23.84 6.39
C LYS A 224 -41.22 23.77 4.86
N LEU A 225 -40.08 24.14 4.28
CA LEU A 225 -39.82 24.01 2.84
C LEU A 225 -39.83 22.56 2.38
N ARG A 226 -39.17 21.65 3.11
CA ARG A 226 -39.18 20.21 2.81
C ARG A 226 -40.60 19.62 2.84
N ARG A 227 -41.45 20.09 3.75
CA ARG A 227 -42.87 19.68 3.79
C ARG A 227 -43.65 20.22 2.60
N LYS A 228 -43.49 21.50 2.25
CA LYS A 228 -44.13 22.12 1.07
C LYS A 228 -43.69 21.46 -0.25
N MET A 229 -42.40 21.17 -0.39
CA MET A 229 -41.80 20.62 -1.62
C MET A 229 -41.80 19.09 -1.66
N LYS A 230 -42.38 18.40 -0.67
CA LYS A 230 -42.33 16.93 -0.55
C LYS A 230 -42.82 16.25 -1.82
N PHE A 231 -43.94 16.70 -2.38
CA PHE A 231 -44.55 16.12 -3.56
C PHE A 231 -43.79 16.47 -4.85
N GLU A 232 -43.31 17.71 -4.99
CA GLU A 232 -42.50 18.11 -6.14
C GLU A 232 -41.15 17.39 -6.19
N TRP A 233 -40.49 17.20 -5.04
CA TRP A 233 -39.27 16.41 -4.98
C TRP A 233 -39.51 14.91 -5.21
N ALA A 234 -40.67 14.38 -4.81
CA ALA A 234 -41.06 13.01 -5.14
C ALA A 234 -41.23 12.85 -6.67
N LYS A 235 -41.90 13.79 -7.35
CA LYS A 235 -42.02 13.80 -8.82
C LYS A 235 -40.66 13.88 -9.51
N VAL A 236 -39.77 14.77 -9.05
CA VAL A 236 -38.41 14.89 -9.60
C VAL A 236 -37.62 13.60 -9.40
N ARG A 237 -37.74 12.95 -8.24
CA ARG A 237 -37.08 11.68 -7.95
C ARG A 237 -37.62 10.57 -8.87
N GLN A 238 -38.92 10.45 -9.02
CA GLN A 238 -39.55 9.47 -9.91
C GLN A 238 -39.11 9.66 -11.38
N ARG A 239 -39.03 10.91 -11.86
CA ARG A 239 -38.51 11.21 -13.20
C ARG A 239 -37.03 10.84 -13.36
N ARG A 240 -36.21 11.01 -12.31
CA ARG A 240 -34.80 10.57 -12.32
C ARG A 240 -34.68 9.06 -12.37
N GLU A 241 -35.47 8.34 -11.57
CA GLU A 241 -35.48 6.87 -11.59
C GLU A 241 -35.95 6.33 -12.95
N MET A 242 -37.03 6.88 -13.53
CA MET A 242 -37.45 6.49 -14.89
C MET A 242 -36.39 6.75 -15.96
N ARG A 243 -35.59 7.83 -15.83
CA ARG A 243 -34.48 8.10 -16.76
C ARG A 243 -33.34 7.10 -16.61
N LYS A 244 -33.02 6.70 -15.38
CA LYS A 244 -32.03 5.65 -15.12
C LYS A 244 -32.48 4.32 -15.71
N GLU A 245 -33.74 3.97 -15.51
CA GLU A 245 -34.33 2.74 -16.06
C GLU A 245 -34.29 2.73 -17.60
N LYS A 246 -34.69 3.82 -18.24
CA LYS A 246 -34.57 3.95 -19.70
C LYS A 246 -33.13 3.87 -20.21
N ALA A 247 -32.19 4.49 -19.49
CA ALA A 247 -30.76 4.41 -19.84
C ALA A 247 -30.22 2.99 -19.67
N PHE A 248 -30.67 2.27 -18.64
CA PHE A 248 -30.33 0.88 -18.39
C PHE A 248 -30.89 -0.03 -19.50
N GLN A 249 -32.17 0.13 -19.87
CA GLN A 249 -32.78 -0.61 -20.97
C GLN A 249 -32.10 -0.33 -22.32
N ALA A 250 -31.76 0.93 -22.61
CA ALA A 250 -31.04 1.28 -23.84
C ALA A 250 -29.65 0.62 -23.89
N LYS A 251 -28.95 0.55 -22.75
CA LYS A 251 -27.66 -0.13 -22.64
C LYS A 251 -27.80 -1.64 -22.85
N LEU A 252 -28.83 -2.26 -22.28
CA LEU A 252 -29.11 -3.68 -22.43
C LEU A 252 -29.44 -4.04 -23.88
N ILE A 253 -30.28 -3.26 -24.55
CA ILE A 253 -30.62 -3.44 -25.97
C ILE A 253 -29.37 -3.31 -26.86
N ALA A 254 -28.49 -2.34 -26.57
CA ALA A 254 -27.23 -2.21 -27.30
C ALA A 254 -26.34 -3.45 -27.13
N GLN A 255 -26.22 -3.98 -25.91
CA GLN A 255 -25.45 -5.19 -25.64
C GLN A 255 -26.03 -6.44 -26.32
N ILE A 256 -27.36 -6.58 -26.37
CA ILE A 256 -28.03 -7.66 -27.09
C ILE A 256 -27.75 -7.54 -28.59
N LYS A 257 -27.83 -6.33 -29.15
CA LYS A 257 -27.55 -6.09 -30.57
C LYS A 257 -26.10 -6.38 -30.94
N ASP A 258 -25.15 -6.04 -30.06
CA ASP A 258 -23.72 -6.37 -30.24
C ASP A 258 -23.49 -7.88 -30.16
N ALA A 259 -24.21 -8.58 -29.29
CA ALA A 259 -24.16 -10.04 -29.17
C ALA A 259 -24.80 -10.75 -30.38
N GLU A 260 -25.92 -10.24 -30.90
CA GLU A 260 -26.58 -10.74 -32.12
C GLU A 260 -25.74 -10.48 -33.39
N ALA A 261 -24.98 -9.37 -33.41
CA ALA A 261 -24.06 -9.05 -34.50
C ALA A 261 -22.73 -9.83 -34.44
N PHE A 262 -22.48 -10.57 -33.35
CA PHE A 262 -21.26 -11.34 -33.17
C PHE A 262 -21.31 -12.63 -33.99
N ASN A 263 -20.62 -12.62 -35.13
CA ASN A 263 -20.40 -13.83 -35.92
C ASN A 263 -19.11 -14.52 -35.46
N ALA A 264 -19.25 -15.65 -34.76
CA ALA A 264 -18.14 -16.41 -34.19
C ALA A 264 -17.18 -16.94 -35.26
N GLU A 265 -17.69 -17.37 -36.42
CA GLU A 265 -16.85 -17.85 -37.53
C GLU A 265 -15.99 -16.73 -38.11
N LYS A 266 -16.58 -15.55 -38.33
CA LYS A 266 -15.86 -14.36 -38.78
C LYS A 266 -14.82 -13.90 -37.76
N PHE A 267 -15.16 -13.93 -36.46
CA PHE A 267 -14.22 -13.59 -35.39
C PHE A 267 -13.03 -14.54 -35.34
N VAL A 268 -13.28 -15.85 -35.46
CA VAL A 268 -12.23 -16.88 -35.51
C VAL A 268 -11.41 -16.75 -36.79
N ALA A 269 -12.03 -16.50 -37.94
CA ALA A 269 -11.33 -16.24 -39.20
C ALA A 269 -10.43 -15.01 -39.12
N ASP A 270 -10.93 -13.89 -38.59
CA ASP A 270 -10.15 -12.65 -38.39
C ASP A 270 -9.00 -12.86 -37.39
N LYS A 271 -9.20 -13.69 -36.35
CA LYS A 271 -8.17 -14.05 -35.37
C LYS A 271 -7.10 -14.97 -35.97
N LEU A 272 -7.51 -15.97 -36.74
CA LEU A 272 -6.60 -16.87 -37.45
C LEU A 272 -5.82 -16.12 -38.55
N GLN A 273 -6.45 -15.16 -39.23
CA GLN A 273 -5.78 -14.27 -40.18
C GLN A 273 -4.74 -13.39 -39.47
N LYS A 274 -5.10 -12.77 -38.34
CA LYS A 274 -4.15 -12.01 -37.50
C LYS A 274 -3.02 -12.86 -36.91
N ALA A 275 -3.28 -14.11 -36.57
CA ALA A 275 -2.27 -15.03 -36.04
C ALA A 275 -1.30 -15.50 -37.13
N LYS A 276 -1.76 -15.55 -38.39
CA LYS A 276 -0.93 -15.81 -39.57
C LYS A 276 -0.18 -14.57 -40.07
N GLU A 277 -0.56 -13.36 -39.64
CA GLU A 277 0.23 -12.16 -39.85
C GLU A 277 1.48 -12.20 -38.96
N THR A 278 2.66 -12.32 -39.57
CA THR A 278 3.93 -12.17 -38.85
C THR A 278 3.99 -10.76 -38.26
N PRO A 279 4.25 -10.58 -36.95
CA PRO A 279 4.38 -9.26 -36.35
C PRO A 279 5.75 -8.71 -36.73
N LEU A 280 5.89 -8.26 -37.97
CA LEU A 280 7.02 -7.43 -38.36
C LEU A 280 6.82 -6.04 -37.74
N PRO A 281 7.86 -5.39 -37.20
CA PRO A 281 7.77 -4.01 -36.76
C PRO A 281 7.37 -3.16 -37.97
N ARG A 282 6.11 -2.75 -38.05
CA ARG A 282 5.61 -2.00 -39.21
C ARG A 282 6.21 -0.60 -39.18
N TYR A 283 7.19 -0.38 -40.04
CA TYR A 283 7.71 0.92 -40.42
C TYR A 283 6.55 1.89 -40.76
N TRP A 284 6.54 3.09 -40.19
CA TRP A 284 5.65 4.16 -40.64
C TRP A 284 6.35 4.94 -41.76
N LYS A 285 5.89 4.78 -43.01
CA LYS A 285 6.44 5.47 -44.20
C LYS A 285 7.97 5.38 -44.35
N GLY A 286 8.57 4.24 -44.02
CA GLY A 286 10.00 3.98 -44.25
C GLY A 286 10.98 4.82 -43.41
N ARG A 287 10.55 5.43 -42.28
CA ARG A 287 11.46 6.11 -41.33
C ARG A 287 11.15 5.70 -39.88
N ARG A 288 12.17 5.79 -39.02
CA ARG A 288 12.05 5.63 -37.55
C ARG A 288 10.97 6.58 -37.03
N LEU A 289 10.11 6.12 -36.12
CA LEU A 289 9.11 6.98 -35.49
C LEU A 289 9.80 8.23 -34.91
N PRO A 290 9.22 9.43 -35.06
CA PRO A 290 9.74 10.62 -34.39
C PRO A 290 9.89 10.37 -32.89
N ALA A 291 10.98 10.83 -32.29
CA ALA A 291 11.33 10.56 -30.90
C ALA A 291 10.16 10.87 -29.93
N PHE A 292 9.35 11.88 -30.22
CA PHE A 292 8.19 12.24 -29.40
C PHE A 292 7.04 11.21 -29.42
N ILE A 293 6.80 10.51 -30.54
CA ILE A 293 5.76 9.45 -30.63
C ILE A 293 6.26 8.16 -29.96
N ILE A 294 7.56 7.88 -30.09
CA ILE A 294 8.20 6.79 -29.34
C ILE A 294 8.07 7.08 -27.85
N LYS A 295 8.34 8.33 -27.44
CA LYS A 295 8.19 8.79 -26.06
C LYS A 295 6.74 8.66 -25.58
N GLU A 296 5.75 9.12 -26.34
CA GLU A 296 4.32 9.01 -25.99
C GLU A 296 3.83 7.55 -25.90
N LYS A 297 4.33 6.67 -26.78
CA LYS A 297 4.00 5.23 -26.77
C LYS A 297 4.73 4.45 -25.67
N LEU A 298 5.90 4.91 -25.23
CA LEU A 298 6.61 4.38 -24.05
C LEU A 298 6.01 4.95 -22.75
N GLU A 299 5.57 6.21 -22.76
CA GLU A 299 4.92 6.91 -21.64
C GLU A 299 3.55 6.29 -21.27
N THR A 300 2.99 5.43 -22.13
CA THR A 300 1.72 4.72 -21.88
C THR A 300 1.89 3.28 -21.41
N GLN A 301 3.11 2.82 -21.08
CA GLN A 301 3.32 1.43 -20.66
C GLN A 301 4.19 1.20 -19.39
N LEU A 302 3.55 1.09 -18.22
CA LEU A 302 3.71 0.00 -17.21
C LEU A 302 5.04 -0.28 -16.52
N LEU A 303 4.97 -0.59 -15.23
CA LEU A 303 5.96 -0.04 -14.33
C LEU A 303 6.88 -1.09 -13.71
N VAL A 304 6.34 -2.07 -13.01
CA VAL A 304 7.20 -3.05 -12.33
C VAL A 304 7.87 -4.01 -13.33
N ILE A 305 7.10 -4.60 -14.26
CA ILE A 305 7.66 -5.57 -15.20
C ILE A 305 8.26 -4.90 -16.44
N ASN A 306 7.46 -4.18 -17.24
CA ASN A 306 7.94 -3.68 -18.53
C ASN A 306 8.93 -2.52 -18.43
N SER A 307 8.70 -1.55 -17.52
CA SER A 307 9.60 -0.39 -17.38
C SER A 307 10.75 -0.61 -16.42
N ALA A 308 10.62 -1.41 -15.35
CA ALA A 308 11.75 -1.66 -14.46
C ALA A 308 12.54 -2.88 -14.93
N ALA A 309 11.96 -4.10 -14.81
CA ALA A 309 12.69 -5.35 -14.99
C ALA A 309 13.39 -5.47 -16.36
N LYS A 310 12.69 -5.09 -17.43
CA LYS A 310 13.17 -5.34 -18.80
C LYS A 310 14.07 -4.23 -19.34
N THR A 311 14.12 -3.04 -18.71
CA THR A 311 14.77 -1.86 -19.32
C THR A 311 16.27 -2.01 -19.45
N PHE A 312 16.95 -2.59 -18.47
CA PHE A 312 18.40 -2.80 -18.58
C PHE A 312 18.76 -3.68 -19.79
N TYR A 313 17.98 -4.74 -20.01
CA TYR A 313 18.14 -5.60 -21.18
C TYR A 313 17.77 -4.90 -22.49
N MET A 314 16.60 -4.24 -22.56
CA MET A 314 16.13 -3.55 -23.77
C MET A 314 17.02 -2.36 -24.18
N SER A 315 17.66 -1.72 -23.21
CA SER A 315 18.62 -0.64 -23.44
C SER A 315 20.04 -1.14 -23.71
N ALA A 316 20.25 -2.46 -23.84
CA ALA A 316 21.56 -3.07 -24.04
C ALA A 316 22.60 -2.64 -22.99
N GLY A 317 22.17 -2.59 -21.72
CA GLY A 317 23.01 -2.26 -20.57
C GLY A 317 23.21 -0.76 -20.33
N GLN A 318 22.49 0.12 -21.03
CA GLN A 318 22.67 1.57 -20.90
C GLN A 318 21.88 2.19 -19.73
N VAL A 319 20.70 1.63 -19.41
CA VAL A 319 19.80 2.19 -18.40
C VAL A 319 19.51 1.17 -17.32
N ASN A 320 20.13 1.37 -16.15
CA ASN A 320 19.81 0.63 -14.93
C ASN A 320 18.59 1.23 -14.25
N VAL A 321 17.87 0.40 -13.49
CA VAL A 321 16.69 0.83 -12.72
C VAL A 321 16.85 0.38 -11.27
N PRO A 322 17.64 1.11 -10.45
CA PRO A 322 17.88 0.77 -9.05
C PRO A 322 16.67 1.14 -8.17
N ILE A 323 15.68 0.24 -8.11
CA ILE A 323 14.43 0.43 -7.38
C ILE A 323 14.11 -0.79 -6.51
N VAL A 324 13.58 -0.54 -5.32
CA VAL A 324 13.03 -1.59 -4.45
C VAL A 324 11.52 -1.43 -4.37
N PHE A 325 10.77 -2.48 -4.72
CA PHE A 325 9.33 -2.58 -4.43
C PHE A 325 9.15 -3.43 -3.18
N ARG A 326 8.55 -2.88 -2.12
CA ARG A 326 8.39 -3.59 -0.84
C ARG A 326 6.99 -3.46 -0.26
N GLY A 327 6.68 -4.34 0.69
CA GLY A 327 5.40 -4.38 1.39
C GLY A 327 5.03 -5.79 1.85
N PRO A 328 3.97 -5.95 2.66
CA PRO A 328 3.51 -7.26 3.10
C PRO A 328 2.89 -8.05 1.93
N ASN A 329 3.21 -9.35 1.89
CA ASN A 329 2.79 -10.31 0.88
C ASN A 329 2.22 -11.58 1.53
N GLY A 330 1.24 -12.20 0.87
CA GLY A 330 0.59 -13.42 1.33
C GLY A 330 -0.51 -13.17 2.35
N ALA A 331 -0.87 -14.22 3.08
CA ALA A 331 -2.01 -14.19 3.99
C ALA A 331 -1.71 -13.41 5.29
N ALA A 332 -2.72 -12.64 5.70
CA ALA A 332 -2.84 -11.99 7.00
C ALA A 332 -3.98 -12.65 7.80
N MET A 333 -4.38 -12.04 8.92
CA MET A 333 -5.46 -12.57 9.76
C MET A 333 -6.80 -11.89 9.48
N GLY A 334 -7.78 -12.63 8.94
CA GLY A 334 -9.16 -12.18 8.79
C GLY A 334 -9.38 -11.10 7.71
N VAL A 335 -8.51 -11.00 6.71
CA VAL A 335 -8.57 -9.93 5.69
C VAL A 335 -9.34 -10.33 4.42
N GLY A 336 -9.74 -11.60 4.33
CA GLY A 336 -10.51 -12.15 3.21
C GLY A 336 -9.71 -12.29 1.91
N ALA A 337 -10.41 -12.61 0.82
CA ALA A 337 -9.81 -13.07 -0.43
C ALA A 337 -8.89 -12.04 -1.12
N GLN A 338 -9.29 -10.77 -1.18
CA GLN A 338 -8.60 -9.74 -1.97
C GLN A 338 -7.34 -9.17 -1.29
N HIS A 339 -7.05 -9.59 -0.05
CA HIS A 339 -5.93 -9.08 0.74
C HIS A 339 -4.95 -10.18 1.18
N SER A 340 -5.09 -11.42 0.68
CA SER A 340 -4.36 -12.59 1.16
C SER A 340 -3.47 -13.28 0.13
N GLN A 341 -3.33 -12.71 -1.07
CA GLN A 341 -2.63 -13.37 -2.17
C GLN A 341 -1.11 -13.30 -2.00
N CYS A 342 -0.42 -14.42 -2.28
CA CYS A 342 1.03 -14.49 -2.37
C CYS A 342 1.48 -14.30 -3.82
N PHE A 343 2.39 -13.36 -4.06
CA PHE A 343 2.91 -13.00 -5.39
C PHE A 343 4.34 -13.50 -5.65
N ALA A 344 4.87 -14.37 -4.78
CA ALA A 344 6.24 -14.92 -4.90
C ALA A 344 6.48 -15.55 -6.28
N ALA A 345 5.61 -16.47 -6.69
CA ALA A 345 5.73 -17.13 -7.99
C ALA A 345 5.57 -16.16 -9.18
N TRP A 346 4.63 -15.21 -9.09
CA TRP A 346 4.36 -14.24 -10.17
C TRP A 346 5.58 -13.39 -10.47
N TYR A 347 6.16 -12.74 -9.46
CA TYR A 347 7.33 -11.88 -9.65
C TYR A 347 8.58 -12.70 -9.98
N ALA A 348 8.74 -13.90 -9.42
CA ALA A 348 9.90 -14.75 -9.69
C ALA A 348 9.94 -15.27 -11.14
N HIS A 349 8.80 -15.30 -11.81
CA HIS A 349 8.72 -15.70 -13.21
C HIS A 349 9.38 -14.68 -14.16
N CYS A 350 9.49 -13.40 -13.78
CA CYS A 350 9.93 -12.33 -14.68
C CYS A 350 11.45 -12.15 -14.70
N PRO A 351 12.13 -12.32 -15.85
CA PRO A 351 13.54 -11.95 -16.00
C PRO A 351 13.79 -10.46 -15.82
N GLY A 352 14.96 -10.12 -15.28
CA GLY A 352 15.33 -8.75 -14.92
C GLY A 352 14.91 -8.32 -13.52
N LEU A 353 14.05 -9.10 -12.83
CA LEU A 353 13.79 -8.92 -11.41
C LEU A 353 14.71 -9.79 -10.54
N LYS A 354 14.93 -9.31 -9.32
CA LYS A 354 15.33 -10.11 -8.16
C LYS A 354 14.14 -10.12 -7.18
N VAL A 355 13.84 -11.28 -6.60
CA VAL A 355 12.67 -11.46 -5.72
C VAL A 355 13.11 -12.10 -4.41
N ILE A 356 12.86 -11.40 -3.33
CA ILE A 356 13.29 -11.73 -1.97
C ILE A 356 12.05 -11.92 -1.09
N SER A 357 12.10 -12.90 -0.20
CA SER A 357 11.01 -13.20 0.75
C SER A 357 11.62 -13.56 2.12
N PRO A 358 11.86 -12.56 3.00
CA PRO A 358 12.52 -12.77 4.30
C PRO A 358 11.60 -13.50 5.28
N TYR A 359 12.23 -14.20 6.24
CA TYR A 359 11.53 -14.85 7.37
C TYR A 359 11.81 -14.14 8.70
N ASP A 360 13.07 -14.09 9.14
CA ASP A 360 13.43 -13.56 10.46
C ASP A 360 13.95 -12.11 10.40
N SER A 361 14.36 -11.58 11.55
CA SER A 361 14.89 -10.21 11.64
C SER A 361 16.28 -10.04 11.01
N GLU A 362 17.09 -11.11 10.95
CA GLU A 362 18.39 -11.09 10.26
C GLU A 362 18.19 -10.98 8.74
N ASP A 363 17.28 -11.80 8.20
CA ASP A 363 16.89 -11.78 6.80
C ASP A 363 16.35 -10.41 6.41
N ALA A 364 15.39 -9.91 7.17
CA ALA A 364 14.69 -8.67 6.88
C ALA A 364 15.66 -7.47 6.82
N ARG A 365 16.59 -7.39 7.79
CA ARG A 365 17.59 -6.31 7.80
C ARG A 365 18.63 -6.48 6.69
N GLY A 366 19.29 -7.63 6.64
CA GLY A 366 20.43 -7.84 5.74
C GLY A 366 20.05 -7.83 4.27
N LEU A 367 18.88 -8.40 3.92
CA LEU A 367 18.42 -8.47 2.54
C LEU A 367 17.79 -7.15 2.08
N LEU A 368 17.13 -6.37 2.96
CA LEU A 368 16.61 -5.06 2.55
C LEU A 368 17.75 -4.08 2.25
N LYS A 369 18.82 -4.10 3.05
CA LYS A 369 20.04 -3.33 2.76
C LYS A 369 20.66 -3.76 1.43
N ALA A 370 20.76 -5.08 1.20
CA ALA A 370 21.24 -5.60 -0.08
C ALA A 370 20.36 -5.15 -1.25
N ALA A 371 19.03 -5.21 -1.10
CA ALA A 371 18.07 -4.76 -2.11
C ALA A 371 18.23 -3.28 -2.46
N ILE A 372 18.37 -2.40 -1.45
CA ILE A 372 18.54 -0.96 -1.65
C ILE A 372 19.89 -0.63 -2.31
N ARG A 373 20.92 -1.46 -2.10
CA ARG A 373 22.25 -1.31 -2.71
C ARG A 373 22.34 -1.91 -4.12
N ASP A 374 21.40 -2.77 -4.49
CA ASP A 374 21.39 -3.45 -5.79
C ASP A 374 21.11 -2.47 -6.95
N PRO A 375 21.83 -2.56 -8.10
CA PRO A 375 21.59 -1.65 -9.22
C PRO A 375 20.34 -1.99 -10.04
N ASP A 376 19.72 -3.14 -9.80
CA ASP A 376 18.59 -3.67 -10.57
C ASP A 376 17.28 -3.62 -9.75
N PRO A 377 16.11 -3.80 -10.39
CA PRO A 377 14.84 -3.84 -9.67
C PRO A 377 14.74 -5.06 -8.74
N VAL A 378 14.45 -4.79 -7.46
CA VAL A 378 14.24 -5.81 -6.43
C VAL A 378 12.82 -5.76 -5.89
N VAL A 379 12.14 -6.90 -5.89
CA VAL A 379 10.84 -7.09 -5.23
C VAL A 379 11.09 -7.75 -3.87
N PHE A 380 10.64 -7.10 -2.80
CA PHE A 380 10.89 -7.49 -1.42
C PHE A 380 9.57 -7.83 -0.73
N LEU A 381 9.25 -9.13 -0.69
CA LEU A 381 7.97 -9.70 -0.26
C LEU A 381 7.98 -9.99 1.25
N GLU A 382 7.57 -9.00 2.04
CA GLU A 382 7.50 -9.08 3.50
C GLU A 382 6.27 -9.89 3.94
N ASN A 383 6.06 -10.04 5.25
CA ASN A 383 4.87 -10.71 5.77
C ASN A 383 4.31 -9.95 6.98
N GLU A 384 3.02 -9.63 6.91
CA GLU A 384 2.33 -8.83 7.92
C GLU A 384 2.36 -9.46 9.31
N VAL A 385 2.15 -10.78 9.38
CA VAL A 385 2.13 -11.52 10.64
C VAL A 385 3.49 -11.58 11.30
N LEU A 386 4.57 -11.57 10.51
CA LEU A 386 5.95 -11.61 11.03
C LEU A 386 6.43 -10.28 11.59
N TYR A 387 5.81 -9.14 11.25
CA TYR A 387 6.26 -7.82 11.70
C TYR A 387 6.39 -7.68 13.22
N GLY A 388 5.46 -8.30 13.96
CA GLY A 388 5.45 -8.29 15.43
C GLY A 388 6.35 -9.34 16.07
N SER A 389 6.85 -10.32 15.30
CA SER A 389 7.67 -11.41 15.81
C SER A 389 9.08 -10.92 16.14
N SER A 390 9.57 -11.35 17.30
CA SER A 390 10.88 -10.98 17.82
C SER A 390 11.84 -12.17 17.75
N TYR A 391 13.06 -11.93 17.26
CA TYR A 391 14.08 -12.95 17.09
C TYR A 391 15.39 -12.54 17.78
N PRO A 392 16.19 -13.51 18.29
CA PRO A 392 17.54 -13.25 18.75
C PRO A 392 18.42 -12.80 17.59
N ILE A 393 19.15 -11.71 17.78
CA ILE A 393 20.09 -11.16 16.80
C ILE A 393 21.53 -11.28 17.29
N ASP A 394 22.39 -11.83 16.41
CA ASP A 394 23.84 -11.82 16.59
C ASP A 394 24.36 -10.36 16.48
N PRO A 395 25.25 -9.90 17.38
CA PRO A 395 25.82 -8.56 17.32
C PRO A 395 26.34 -8.13 15.94
N LYS A 396 26.85 -9.06 15.11
CA LYS A 396 27.33 -8.75 13.75
C LYS A 396 26.24 -8.21 12.82
N VAL A 397 24.98 -8.57 13.05
CA VAL A 397 23.82 -8.13 12.25
C VAL A 397 23.46 -6.69 12.56
N LEU A 398 23.91 -6.16 13.71
CA LEU A 398 23.69 -4.78 14.11
C LEU A 398 24.65 -3.80 13.42
N ASP A 399 25.67 -4.31 12.73
CA ASP A 399 26.59 -3.50 11.94
C ASP A 399 25.86 -2.84 10.76
N LYS A 400 26.18 -1.57 10.50
CA LYS A 400 25.62 -0.78 9.39
C LYS A 400 26.06 -1.32 8.03
N ASP A 401 27.15 -2.06 7.97
CA ASP A 401 27.65 -2.68 6.74
C ASP A 401 27.18 -4.14 6.59
N PHE A 402 26.43 -4.68 7.55
CA PHE A 402 25.84 -6.00 7.44
C PHE A 402 24.88 -6.07 6.25
N VAL A 403 25.22 -6.94 5.29
CA VAL A 403 24.39 -7.24 4.12
C VAL A 403 24.40 -8.74 3.88
N LEU A 404 23.27 -9.26 3.41
CA LEU A 404 23.15 -10.65 3.02
C LEU A 404 23.20 -10.78 1.50
N PRO A 405 23.87 -11.81 0.96
CA PRO A 405 23.90 -12.04 -0.48
C PRO A 405 22.51 -12.43 -0.99
N ILE A 406 22.02 -11.71 -2.02
CA ILE A 406 20.82 -12.09 -2.76
C ILE A 406 21.12 -13.39 -3.54
N GLY A 407 20.18 -14.33 -3.53
CA GLY A 407 20.35 -15.62 -4.21
C GLY A 407 21.01 -16.70 -3.36
N LYS A 408 21.12 -16.51 -2.04
CA LYS A 408 21.64 -17.53 -1.12
C LYS A 408 20.65 -17.88 -0.03
N ALA A 409 20.33 -19.17 0.07
CA ALA A 409 19.48 -19.74 1.10
C ALA A 409 20.25 -19.91 2.42
N LYS A 410 19.52 -20.16 3.50
CA LYS A 410 20.07 -20.47 4.83
C LYS A 410 19.51 -21.78 5.33
N ILE A 411 20.39 -22.69 5.73
CA ILE A 411 19.99 -23.88 6.49
C ILE A 411 19.68 -23.41 7.92
N MET A 412 18.40 -23.43 8.28
CA MET A 412 17.91 -23.00 9.60
C MET A 412 18.11 -24.08 10.67
N LYS A 413 17.97 -25.34 10.25
CA LYS A 413 18.21 -26.52 11.08
C LYS A 413 18.85 -27.60 10.20
N PRO A 414 20.04 -28.12 10.55
CA PRO A 414 20.61 -29.25 9.84
C PRO A 414 19.78 -30.52 10.12
N GLY A 415 19.79 -31.45 9.17
CA GLY A 415 19.13 -32.75 9.32
C GLY A 415 19.65 -33.79 8.35
N LYS A 416 19.13 -35.02 8.48
CA LYS A 416 19.62 -36.20 7.72
C LYS A 416 18.53 -37.00 7.03
N ASN A 417 17.28 -36.93 7.49
CA ASN A 417 16.22 -37.81 6.99
C ASN A 417 15.41 -37.19 5.86
N ILE A 418 15.16 -35.88 5.91
CA ILE A 418 14.33 -35.19 4.91
C ILE A 418 14.72 -33.72 4.80
N THR A 419 14.72 -33.19 3.57
CA THR A 419 14.88 -31.76 3.31
C THR A 419 13.51 -31.09 3.26
N ILE A 420 13.33 -30.01 4.01
CA ILE A 420 12.13 -29.16 4.01
C ILE A 420 12.55 -27.76 3.53
N VAL A 421 12.09 -27.36 2.36
CA VAL A 421 12.39 -26.04 1.76
C VAL A 421 11.20 -25.12 1.93
N ALA A 422 11.41 -23.94 2.51
CA ALA A 422 10.35 -22.97 2.76
C ALA A 422 10.84 -21.52 2.58
N HIS A 423 9.89 -20.59 2.48
CA HIS A 423 10.17 -19.15 2.49
C HIS A 423 9.16 -18.37 3.34
N SER A 424 9.54 -17.18 3.79
CA SER A 424 8.69 -16.34 4.64
C SER A 424 8.15 -17.10 5.86
N ARG A 425 6.88 -16.88 6.23
CA ARG A 425 6.23 -17.50 7.40
C ARG A 425 6.16 -19.04 7.32
N ALA A 426 6.25 -19.64 6.13
CA ALA A 426 6.31 -21.09 5.98
C ALA A 426 7.57 -21.70 6.62
N VAL A 427 8.63 -20.92 6.82
CA VAL A 427 9.83 -21.36 7.55
C VAL A 427 9.51 -21.62 9.01
N GLU A 428 8.69 -20.77 9.65
CA GLU A 428 8.24 -20.99 11.04
C GLU A 428 7.47 -22.31 11.16
N ILE A 429 6.52 -22.53 10.25
CA ILE A 429 5.69 -23.73 10.20
C ILE A 429 6.57 -24.97 10.02
N SER A 430 7.61 -24.86 9.18
CA SER A 430 8.57 -25.94 8.92
C SER A 430 9.47 -26.23 10.13
N LEU A 431 9.92 -25.20 10.86
CA LEU A 431 10.70 -25.37 12.09
C LEU A 431 9.88 -26.01 13.21
N GLN A 432 8.61 -25.61 13.36
CA GLN A 432 7.68 -26.23 14.30
C GLN A 432 7.43 -27.70 13.95
N ALA A 433 7.20 -28.00 12.67
CA ALA A 433 7.05 -29.37 12.20
C ALA A 433 8.32 -30.21 12.42
N ALA A 434 9.50 -29.65 12.16
CA ALA A 434 10.78 -30.32 12.39
C ALA A 434 11.02 -30.64 13.88
N ALA A 435 10.59 -29.76 14.80
CA ALA A 435 10.67 -30.02 16.23
C ALA A 435 9.78 -31.20 16.67
N GLU A 436 8.58 -31.32 16.10
CA GLU A 436 7.68 -32.46 16.36
C GLU A 436 8.15 -33.75 15.67
N LEU A 437 8.70 -33.67 14.46
CA LEU A 437 9.30 -34.80 13.75
C LEU A 437 10.50 -35.37 14.51
N ALA A 438 11.31 -34.53 15.14
CA ALA A 438 12.45 -34.97 15.95
C ALA A 438 12.01 -35.86 17.13
N LYS A 439 10.85 -35.60 17.73
CA LYS A 439 10.27 -36.46 18.78
C LYS A 439 9.88 -37.85 18.26
N LYS A 440 9.65 -37.99 16.96
CA LYS A 440 9.38 -39.25 16.26
C LYS A 440 10.64 -39.89 15.68
N GLY A 441 11.83 -39.36 16.00
CA GLY A 441 13.11 -39.85 15.48
C GLY A 441 13.40 -39.44 14.04
N ILE A 442 12.67 -38.47 13.47
CA ILE A 442 12.89 -37.96 12.12
C ILE A 442 13.63 -36.62 12.20
N ASP A 443 14.89 -36.61 11.79
CA ASP A 443 15.74 -35.43 11.75
C ASP A 443 15.62 -34.69 10.41
N ALA A 444 14.70 -33.73 10.36
CA ALA A 444 14.45 -32.88 9.19
C ALA A 444 15.45 -31.72 9.08
N GLU A 445 16.03 -31.54 7.89
CA GLU A 445 16.78 -30.35 7.51
C GLU A 445 15.81 -29.27 7.01
N VAL A 446 15.89 -28.06 7.58
CA VAL A 446 15.00 -26.95 7.20
C VAL A 446 15.81 -25.86 6.49
N ILE A 447 15.45 -25.57 5.24
CA ILE A 447 16.05 -24.55 4.39
C ILE A 447 15.10 -23.37 4.26
N ASN A 448 15.60 -22.19 4.61
CA ASN A 448 14.97 -20.91 4.30
C ASN A 448 15.53 -20.36 2.99
N LEU A 449 14.69 -20.25 1.97
CA LEU A 449 15.10 -19.83 0.63
C LEU A 449 15.72 -18.44 0.59
N ARG A 450 15.21 -17.50 1.39
CA ARG A 450 15.51 -16.05 1.36
C ARG A 450 15.21 -15.37 0.02
N SER A 451 15.79 -15.85 -1.08
CA SER A 451 15.55 -15.41 -2.46
C SER A 451 14.74 -16.44 -3.23
N ILE A 452 13.67 -15.96 -3.86
CA ILE A 452 12.85 -16.74 -4.80
C ILE A 452 13.44 -16.62 -6.21
N ARG A 453 14.01 -15.44 -6.53
CA ARG A 453 14.76 -15.20 -7.76
C ARG A 453 16.00 -14.33 -7.50
N PRO A 454 17.21 -14.76 -7.89
CA PRO A 454 17.54 -16.12 -8.32
C PRO A 454 17.35 -17.14 -7.18
N LEU A 455 16.94 -18.35 -7.53
CA LEU A 455 16.76 -19.47 -6.60
C LEU A 455 18.11 -20.12 -6.32
N ASP A 456 18.43 -20.35 -5.04
CA ASP A 456 19.66 -21.05 -4.62
C ASP A 456 19.51 -22.57 -4.74
N VAL A 457 19.49 -23.06 -5.99
CA VAL A 457 19.31 -24.49 -6.28
C VAL A 457 20.43 -25.36 -5.72
N GLU A 458 21.65 -24.82 -5.62
CA GLU A 458 22.82 -25.55 -5.15
C GLU A 458 22.65 -26.01 -3.69
N THR A 459 22.19 -25.12 -2.81
CA THR A 459 21.92 -25.44 -1.40
C THR A 459 20.83 -26.51 -1.28
N ILE A 460 19.78 -26.42 -2.11
CA ILE A 460 18.69 -27.40 -2.13
C ILE A 460 19.23 -28.76 -2.58
N PHE A 461 19.96 -28.81 -3.70
CA PHE A 461 20.49 -30.03 -4.28
C PHE A 461 21.44 -30.74 -3.32
N ASN A 462 22.36 -30.01 -2.68
CA ASN A 462 23.29 -30.57 -1.71
C ASN A 462 22.57 -31.16 -0.47
N SER A 463 21.48 -30.53 -0.05
CA SER A 463 20.63 -31.08 1.02
C SER A 463 19.91 -32.35 0.58
N VAL A 464 19.32 -32.36 -0.62
CA VAL A 464 18.61 -33.53 -1.16
C VAL A 464 19.55 -34.71 -1.37
N ARG A 465 20.76 -34.50 -1.88
CA ARG A 465 21.78 -35.57 -2.02
C ARG A 465 22.14 -36.23 -0.70
N LYS A 466 22.01 -35.51 0.42
CA LYS A 466 22.26 -36.00 1.78
C LYS A 466 21.03 -36.67 2.40
N THR A 467 19.82 -36.12 2.17
CA THR A 467 18.60 -36.59 2.85
C THR A 467 17.75 -37.54 2.03
N HIS A 468 17.99 -37.64 0.72
CA HIS A 468 17.26 -38.47 -0.25
C HIS A 468 15.74 -38.19 -0.39
N HIS A 469 15.21 -37.24 0.38
CA HIS A 469 13.79 -36.88 0.41
C HIS A 469 13.62 -35.36 0.46
N LEU A 470 12.58 -34.84 -0.20
CA LEU A 470 12.29 -33.40 -0.29
C LEU A 470 10.80 -33.10 -0.14
N ILE A 471 10.50 -32.09 0.68
CA ILE A 471 9.20 -31.40 0.72
C ILE A 471 9.41 -29.91 0.55
N THR A 472 8.56 -29.26 -0.23
CA THR A 472 8.48 -27.80 -0.31
C THR A 472 7.27 -27.28 0.46
N VAL A 473 7.43 -26.20 1.23
CA VAL A 473 6.35 -25.58 2.01
C VAL A 473 6.20 -24.11 1.64
N GLU A 474 5.02 -23.72 1.16
CA GLU A 474 4.68 -22.33 0.83
C GLU A 474 3.26 -21.96 1.26
N GLN A 475 2.98 -20.70 1.58
CA GLN A 475 1.61 -20.26 1.87
C GLN A 475 0.83 -19.83 0.61
N GLY A 476 1.49 -19.80 -0.55
CA GLY A 476 0.87 -19.50 -1.83
C GLY A 476 0.01 -20.64 -2.37
N TRP A 477 -0.72 -20.37 -3.45
CA TRP A 477 -1.54 -21.35 -4.15
C TRP A 477 -0.70 -22.47 -4.79
N PRO A 478 -1.28 -23.68 -4.96
CA PRO A 478 -0.54 -24.84 -5.46
C PRO A 478 -0.15 -24.72 -6.92
N GLN A 479 -1.03 -24.19 -7.76
CA GLN A 479 -0.80 -24.21 -9.20
C GLN A 479 0.25 -23.16 -9.58
N SER A 480 1.31 -23.60 -10.26
CA SER A 480 2.42 -22.73 -10.67
C SER A 480 3.07 -21.96 -9.51
N GLY A 481 3.11 -22.58 -8.31
CA GLY A 481 3.72 -22.03 -7.11
C GLY A 481 5.25 -22.13 -7.09
N VAL A 482 5.87 -21.62 -6.02
CA VAL A 482 7.34 -21.68 -5.86
C VAL A 482 7.82 -23.14 -5.76
N GLY A 483 7.05 -23.98 -5.08
CA GLY A 483 7.32 -25.41 -4.97
C GLY A 483 7.26 -26.14 -6.30
N SER A 484 6.49 -25.66 -7.29
CA SER A 484 6.45 -26.25 -8.63
C SER A 484 7.79 -26.10 -9.35
N GLU A 485 8.41 -24.91 -9.29
CA GLU A 485 9.74 -24.67 -9.87
C GLU A 485 10.80 -25.53 -9.17
N ILE A 486 10.79 -25.61 -7.84
CA ILE A 486 11.76 -26.44 -7.11
C ILE A 486 11.64 -27.92 -7.52
N CYS A 487 10.41 -28.44 -7.63
CA CYS A 487 10.19 -29.82 -8.07
C CYS A 487 10.72 -30.06 -9.49
N ALA A 488 10.45 -29.14 -10.42
CA ALA A 488 10.94 -29.24 -11.79
C ALA A 488 12.48 -29.22 -11.83
N ARG A 489 13.10 -28.28 -11.12
CA ARG A 489 14.57 -28.14 -11.10
C ARG A 489 15.29 -29.33 -10.49
N VAL A 490 14.71 -29.96 -9.47
CA VAL A 490 15.26 -31.19 -8.89
C VAL A 490 15.13 -32.36 -9.86
N MET A 491 14.02 -32.45 -10.60
CA MET A 491 13.78 -33.50 -11.60
C MET A 491 14.72 -33.38 -12.82
N GLU A 492 15.06 -32.15 -13.22
CA GLU A 492 15.93 -31.86 -14.37
C GLU A 492 17.43 -32.01 -14.07
N ASP A 493 17.83 -32.11 -12.80
CA ASP A 493 19.22 -32.20 -12.34
C ASP A 493 19.61 -33.64 -11.96
N GLU A 494 20.92 -33.94 -11.90
CA GLU A 494 21.44 -35.23 -11.41
C GLU A 494 20.97 -35.56 -9.98
N THR A 495 20.58 -34.54 -9.20
CA THR A 495 19.93 -34.67 -7.89
C THR A 495 18.71 -35.60 -7.94
N PHE A 496 18.01 -35.70 -9.07
CA PHE A 496 16.91 -36.63 -9.27
C PHE A 496 17.28 -38.08 -8.90
N PHE A 497 18.48 -38.55 -9.28
CA PHE A 497 18.92 -39.92 -9.02
C PHE A 497 19.23 -40.19 -7.54
N HIS A 498 19.27 -39.15 -6.71
CA HIS A 498 19.43 -39.28 -5.26
C HIS A 498 18.10 -39.33 -4.50
N LEU A 499 16.96 -39.16 -5.18
CA LEU A 499 15.65 -39.20 -4.53
C LEU A 499 15.18 -40.65 -4.32
N ASP A 500 14.87 -41.00 -3.07
CA ASP A 500 14.26 -42.29 -2.69
C ASP A 500 12.72 -42.24 -2.76
N ALA A 501 12.14 -41.04 -2.89
CA ALA A 501 10.70 -40.81 -2.95
C ALA A 501 10.39 -39.55 -3.79
N PRO A 502 9.16 -39.44 -4.36
CA PRO A 502 8.76 -38.25 -5.08
C PRO A 502 8.74 -37.01 -4.16
N VAL A 503 9.07 -35.85 -4.75
CA VAL A 503 8.96 -34.56 -4.05
C VAL A 503 7.50 -34.21 -3.81
N TRP A 504 7.13 -33.87 -2.57
CA TRP A 504 5.77 -33.39 -2.25
C TRP A 504 5.76 -31.89 -1.95
N ARG A 505 4.60 -31.29 -2.18
CA ARG A 505 4.38 -29.86 -1.96
C ARG A 505 3.28 -29.66 -0.93
N VAL A 506 3.57 -28.87 0.10
CA VAL A 506 2.62 -28.41 1.10
C VAL A 506 2.38 -26.93 0.84
N CYS A 507 1.18 -26.59 0.38
CA CYS A 507 0.83 -25.25 -0.09
C CYS A 507 -0.46 -24.75 0.56
N GLY A 508 -0.80 -23.48 0.33
CA GLY A 508 -2.18 -23.01 0.54
C GLY A 508 -3.15 -23.83 -0.30
N VAL A 509 -4.39 -23.95 0.15
CA VAL A 509 -5.44 -24.62 -0.63
C VAL A 509 -5.80 -23.80 -1.87
N ASP A 510 -6.27 -24.46 -2.92
CA ASP A 510 -6.62 -23.81 -4.20
C ASP A 510 -7.99 -23.13 -4.16
N VAL A 511 -8.16 -22.19 -3.24
CA VAL A 511 -9.35 -21.32 -3.16
C VAL A 511 -8.96 -19.87 -2.85
N PRO A 512 -9.81 -18.90 -3.22
CA PRO A 512 -9.72 -17.56 -2.64
C PRO A 512 -9.83 -17.63 -1.11
N MET A 513 -9.01 -16.86 -0.39
CA MET A 513 -8.93 -16.94 1.07
C MET A 513 -10.30 -16.69 1.74
N PRO A 514 -10.85 -17.66 2.49
CA PRO A 514 -12.10 -17.48 3.21
C PRO A 514 -11.92 -16.60 4.45
N TYR A 515 -12.95 -15.84 4.81
CA TYR A 515 -12.93 -14.97 6.01
C TYR A 515 -13.18 -15.72 7.33
N ALA A 516 -13.96 -16.81 7.29
CA ALA A 516 -14.30 -17.55 8.50
C ALA A 516 -13.04 -18.19 9.11
N LYS A 517 -12.73 -17.87 10.37
CA LYS A 517 -11.50 -18.27 11.07
C LYS A 517 -11.14 -19.76 10.92
N THR A 518 -12.14 -20.65 11.02
CA THR A 518 -11.93 -22.10 10.87
C THR A 518 -11.53 -22.49 9.45
N LEU A 519 -12.11 -21.84 8.44
CA LEU A 519 -11.79 -22.07 7.05
C LEU A 519 -10.44 -21.43 6.69
N GLU A 520 -10.16 -20.22 7.17
CA GLU A 520 -8.88 -19.51 6.96
C GLU A 520 -7.70 -20.33 7.50
N ALA A 521 -7.82 -20.85 8.72
CA ALA A 521 -6.78 -21.68 9.33
C ALA A 521 -6.54 -22.98 8.53
N ASN A 522 -7.58 -23.58 7.94
CA ASN A 522 -7.47 -24.78 7.11
C ASN A 522 -7.05 -24.47 5.66
N ALA A 523 -7.13 -23.20 5.24
CA ALA A 523 -6.73 -22.78 3.90
C ALA A 523 -5.22 -22.56 3.78
N LEU A 524 -4.51 -22.45 4.91
CA LEU A 524 -3.07 -22.26 4.99
C LEU A 524 -2.38 -23.50 5.58
N PRO A 525 -1.15 -23.81 5.15
CA PRO A 525 -0.36 -24.87 5.77
C PRO A 525 -0.23 -24.71 7.28
N GLN A 526 -0.41 -25.81 8.00
CA GLN A 526 -0.16 -25.93 9.42
C GLN A 526 0.99 -26.92 9.69
N PRO A 527 1.64 -26.88 10.87
CA PRO A 527 2.70 -27.82 11.19
C PRO A 527 2.29 -29.29 11.04
N LYS A 528 1.04 -29.62 11.37
CA LYS A 528 0.46 -30.97 11.20
C LYS A 528 0.51 -31.47 9.76
N ASP A 529 0.31 -30.59 8.77
CA ASP A 529 0.25 -30.97 7.36
C ASP A 529 1.65 -31.30 6.84
N VAL A 530 2.66 -30.55 7.30
CA VAL A 530 4.08 -30.82 7.02
C VAL A 530 4.54 -32.12 7.68
N ILE A 531 4.15 -32.37 8.94
CA ILE A 531 4.45 -33.62 9.64
C ILE A 531 3.82 -34.81 8.91
N GLU A 532 2.57 -34.69 8.48
CA GLU A 532 1.86 -35.73 7.74
C GLU A 532 2.55 -36.03 6.40
N ALA A 533 2.90 -34.99 5.63
CA ALA A 533 3.63 -35.14 4.37
C ALA A 533 5.00 -35.82 4.58
N ALA A 534 5.78 -35.37 5.57
CA ALA A 534 7.09 -35.95 5.89
C ALA A 534 6.99 -37.42 6.32
N THR A 535 6.02 -37.74 7.17
CA THR A 535 5.81 -39.11 7.66
C THR A 535 5.38 -40.05 6.52
N LYS A 536 4.51 -39.58 5.61
CA LYS A 536 4.05 -40.36 4.45
C LYS A 536 5.18 -40.63 3.46
N ILE A 537 5.99 -39.62 3.16
CA ILE A 537 7.13 -39.76 2.24
C ILE A 537 8.18 -40.72 2.76
N LEU A 538 8.49 -40.68 4.06
CA LEU A 538 9.49 -41.55 4.69
C LEU A 538 8.97 -42.99 4.95
N GLY A 539 7.81 -43.36 4.39
CA GLY A 539 7.28 -44.72 4.49
C GLY A 539 6.78 -45.08 5.89
N GLY A 540 6.35 -44.09 6.69
CA GLY A 540 5.76 -44.33 8.01
C GLY A 540 4.60 -45.32 7.92
N LYS A 541 4.81 -46.54 8.44
CA LYS A 541 3.71 -47.48 8.71
C LYS A 541 2.70 -46.75 9.59
N LYS A 542 1.44 -46.77 9.16
CA LYS A 542 0.29 -46.27 9.93
C LYS A 542 0.27 -46.81 11.35
#